data_AF-A0A094DBT1-F1
#
_entry.id   AF-A0A094DBT1-F1
#
_cell.length_a   1.000
_cell.length_b   1.000
_cell.length_c   1.000
_cell.angle_alpha   90.00
_cell.angle_beta   90.00
_cell.angle_gamma   90.00
#
_symmetry.space_group_name_H-M   'P 1'
#
loop_
_entity.id
_entity.type
_entity.pdbx_description
1 polymer ?
#
loop_
_entity_poly.entity_id
_entity_poly.type
_entity_poly.pdbx_seq_one_letter_code
_entity_poly.pdbx_strand_id
1 'polypeptide(L)'
;MTLLLDRRDDVHITDDVVKEAAGNGRSGKEVMALLLDRRGDDVHITDDVVKAAAGNETSGKEVMALLLDRRGDDVHITDDVVKAAAGNETSGKEVMALLLDRRGDDVHITDDVVKAAAGRSGKEVMALLLDRRGDDVNITDDVVKAAAGNRHSGKEVMTLLLDRRGDDVHITDD
;
A
#
# COMPACT_ATOMS: atom_id res chain seq x y z
N MET A 1 -37.52 -3.64 4.88
CA MET A 1 -36.56 -2.74 5.57
C MET A 1 -35.61 -2.23 4.50
N THR A 2 -35.94 -1.09 3.89
CA THR A 2 -35.15 -0.49 2.81
C THR A 2 -33.85 0.05 3.41
N LEU A 3 -32.69 -0.41 2.93
CA LEU A 3 -31.40 0.07 3.42
C LEU A 3 -31.22 1.52 2.96
N LEU A 4 -30.62 2.37 3.79
CA LEU A 4 -30.36 3.79 3.47
C LEU A 4 -29.62 3.97 2.13
N LEU A 5 -28.80 2.99 1.76
CA LEU A 5 -28.01 2.99 0.52
C LEU A 5 -28.84 2.70 -0.74
N ASP A 6 -30.10 2.28 -0.62
CA ASP A 6 -31.00 2.05 -1.76
C ASP A 6 -31.73 3.33 -2.20
N ARG A 7 -31.67 4.39 -1.39
CA ARG A 7 -32.30 5.68 -1.68
C ARG A 7 -31.29 6.62 -2.35
N ARG A 8 -31.13 6.46 -3.67
CA ARG A 8 -30.14 7.22 -4.47
C ARG A 8 -30.28 8.74 -4.33
N ASP A 9 -31.49 9.24 -4.16
CA ASP A 9 -31.76 10.69 -4.11
C ASP A 9 -31.57 11.32 -2.72
N ASP A 10 -31.46 10.52 -1.65
CA ASP A 10 -31.45 11.02 -0.27
C ASP A 10 -30.08 10.93 0.42
N VAL A 11 -29.18 10.08 -0.08
CA VAL A 11 -27.85 9.86 0.52
C VAL A 11 -26.78 10.02 -0.55
N HIS A 12 -25.94 11.04 -0.41
CA HIS A 12 -24.76 11.21 -1.26
C HIS A 12 -23.61 10.37 -0.70
N ILE A 13 -22.99 9.51 -1.52
CA ILE A 13 -21.72 8.88 -1.16
C ILE A 13 -20.63 9.87 -1.54
N THR A 14 -19.90 10.35 -0.54
CA THR A 14 -18.74 11.22 -0.77
C THR A 14 -17.48 10.37 -0.82
N ASP A 15 -16.43 10.91 -1.44
CA ASP A 15 -15.13 10.27 -1.50
C ASP A 15 -14.60 9.92 -0.10
N ASP A 16 -14.87 10.76 0.91
CA ASP A 16 -14.53 10.48 2.30
C ASP A 16 -15.20 9.21 2.84
N VAL A 17 -16.48 8.98 2.53
CA VAL A 17 -17.18 7.75 2.95
C VAL A 17 -16.55 6.51 2.31
N VAL A 18 -16.17 6.61 1.03
CA VAL A 18 -15.51 5.52 0.31
C VAL A 18 -14.09 5.27 0.87
N LYS A 19 -13.36 6.34 1.19
CA LYS A 19 -12.03 6.28 1.80
C LYS A 19 -12.07 5.62 3.17
N GLU A 20 -13.02 6.00 4.03
CA GLU A 20 -13.23 5.38 5.33
C GLU A 20 -13.62 3.90 5.20
N ALA A 21 -14.43 3.55 4.20
CA ALA A 21 -14.76 2.15 3.91
C ALA A 21 -13.51 1.35 3.50
N ALA A 22 -12.66 1.90 2.63
CA ALA A 22 -11.41 1.26 2.21
C ALA A 22 -10.40 1.10 3.37
N GLY A 23 -10.30 2.11 4.23
CA GLY A 23 -9.44 2.11 5.42
C GLY A 23 -9.99 1.31 6.61
N ASN A 24 -11.22 0.78 6.52
CA ASN A 24 -11.83 0.06 7.63
C ASN A 24 -11.15 -1.31 7.84
N GLY A 25 -10.38 -1.45 8.91
CA GLY A 25 -9.66 -2.69 9.22
C GLY A 25 -10.54 -3.85 9.71
N ARG A 26 -11.76 -3.59 10.20
CA ARG A 26 -12.62 -4.66 10.76
C ARG A 26 -13.53 -5.30 9.72
N SER A 27 -14.02 -4.51 8.77
CA SER A 27 -15.02 -4.96 7.79
C SER A 27 -14.90 -4.22 6.45
N GLY A 28 -13.72 -3.70 6.12
CA GLY A 28 -13.52 -2.87 4.93
C GLY A 28 -13.91 -3.57 3.64
N LYS A 29 -13.63 -4.88 3.52
CA LYS A 29 -14.04 -5.67 2.37
C LYS A 29 -15.57 -5.71 2.24
N GLU A 30 -16.28 -6.04 3.31
CA GLU A 30 -17.74 -6.17 3.30
C GLU A 30 -18.43 -4.82 3.06
N VAL A 31 -17.95 -3.77 3.73
CA VAL A 31 -18.50 -2.42 3.57
C VAL A 31 -18.23 -1.90 2.16
N MET A 32 -17.02 -2.06 1.62
CA MET A 32 -16.69 -1.63 0.27
C MET A 32 -17.47 -2.42 -0.78
N ALA A 33 -17.61 -3.74 -0.62
CA ALA A 33 -18.44 -4.57 -1.51
C ALA A 33 -19.90 -4.10 -1.51
N LEU A 34 -20.45 -3.80 -0.34
CA LEU A 34 -21.82 -3.32 -0.21
C LEU A 34 -22.01 -1.95 -0.87
N LEU A 35 -21.06 -1.02 -0.72
CA LEU A 35 -21.10 0.27 -1.41
C LEU A 35 -21.08 0.08 -2.93
N LEU A 36 -20.16 -0.73 -3.45
CA LEU A 36 -20.07 -1.03 -4.88
C LEU A 36 -21.34 -1.70 -5.41
N ASP A 37 -21.92 -2.64 -4.67
CA ASP A 37 -23.13 -3.37 -5.09
C ASP A 37 -24.38 -2.49 -5.12
N ARG A 38 -24.52 -1.55 -4.17
CA ARG A 38 -25.72 -0.70 -4.06
C ARG A 38 -25.62 0.59 -4.86
N ARG A 39 -24.41 1.15 -4.99
CA ARG A 39 -24.17 2.48 -5.53
C ARG A 39 -23.41 2.47 -6.85
N GLY A 40 -22.72 1.39 -7.19
CA GLY A 40 -22.10 1.21 -8.51
C GLY A 40 -21.23 2.40 -8.91
N ASP A 41 -21.62 3.06 -9.99
CA ASP A 41 -20.90 4.20 -10.59
C ASP A 41 -20.90 5.46 -9.70
N ASP A 42 -21.82 5.58 -8.75
CA ASP A 42 -21.81 6.67 -7.76
C ASP A 42 -20.61 6.55 -6.77
N VAL A 43 -19.92 5.41 -6.76
CA VAL A 43 -18.71 5.21 -5.94
C VAL A 43 -17.49 5.62 -6.77
N HIS A 44 -16.85 6.71 -6.38
CA HIS A 44 -15.61 7.16 -7.01
C HIS A 44 -14.39 6.52 -6.32
N ILE A 45 -13.53 5.87 -7.11
CA ILE A 45 -12.27 5.30 -6.63
C ILE A 45 -11.18 6.34 -6.87
N THR A 46 -10.97 7.21 -5.87
CA THR A 46 -9.91 8.22 -5.93
C THR A 46 -8.58 7.66 -5.44
N ASP A 47 -7.48 8.36 -5.72
CA ASP A 47 -6.15 7.99 -5.23
C ASP A 47 -6.13 7.82 -3.70
N ASP A 48 -6.89 8.65 -2.98
CA ASP A 48 -7.03 8.59 -1.53
C ASP A 48 -7.74 7.32 -1.04
N VAL A 49 -8.73 6.82 -1.79
CA VAL A 49 -9.39 5.54 -1.52
C VAL A 49 -8.43 4.38 -1.71
N VAL A 50 -7.67 4.39 -2.81
CA VAL A 50 -6.68 3.35 -3.12
C VAL A 50 -5.55 3.36 -2.09
N LYS A 51 -5.09 4.55 -1.68
CA LYS A 51 -4.08 4.74 -0.63
C LYS A 51 -4.58 4.23 0.72
N ALA A 52 -5.84 4.51 1.06
CA ALA A 52 -6.45 3.98 2.28
C ALA A 52 -6.53 2.45 2.28
N ALA A 53 -6.89 1.84 1.14
CA ALA A 53 -6.86 0.38 0.99
C ALA A 53 -5.43 -0.18 1.14
N ALA A 54 -4.43 0.46 0.52
CA ALA A 54 -3.04 0.02 0.59
C ALA A 54 -2.44 0.12 2.01
N GLY A 55 -2.81 1.17 2.75
CA GLY A 55 -2.41 1.37 4.14
C GLY A 55 -3.24 0.62 5.18
N ASN A 56 -4.26 -0.14 4.78
CA ASN A 56 -5.12 -0.86 5.71
C ASN A 56 -4.42 -2.13 6.25
N GLU A 57 -3.94 -2.05 7.48
CA GLU A 57 -3.14 -3.09 8.13
C GLU A 57 -3.86 -4.42 8.33
N THR A 58 -5.20 -4.43 8.37
CA THR A 58 -5.97 -5.65 8.71
C THR A 58 -6.73 -6.25 7.53
N SER A 59 -7.29 -5.43 6.64
CA SER A 59 -8.09 -5.87 5.48
C SER A 59 -7.54 -5.35 4.15
N GLY A 60 -6.36 -4.72 4.14
CA GLY A 60 -5.85 -4.02 2.95
C GLY A 60 -5.68 -4.90 1.73
N LYS A 61 -5.23 -6.15 1.89
CA LYS A 61 -5.13 -7.10 0.79
C LYS A 61 -6.50 -7.38 0.17
N GLU A 62 -7.49 -7.68 0.99
CA GLU A 62 -8.84 -8.02 0.54
C GLU A 62 -9.56 -6.84 -0.10
N VAL A 63 -9.41 -5.65 0.48
CA VAL A 63 -9.98 -4.40 -0.07
C VAL A 63 -9.30 -4.06 -1.40
N MET A 64 -7.97 -4.09 -1.46
CA MET A 64 -7.23 -3.81 -2.70
C MET A 64 -7.57 -4.81 -3.80
N ALA A 65 -7.67 -6.11 -3.48
CA ALA A 65 -8.09 -7.13 -4.43
C ALA A 65 -9.51 -6.86 -4.97
N LEU A 66 -10.45 -6.52 -4.08
CA LEU A 66 -11.82 -6.17 -4.47
C LEU A 66 -11.87 -4.96 -5.41
N LEU A 67 -11.09 -3.91 -5.13
CA LEU A 67 -11.00 -2.71 -5.97
C LEU A 67 -10.44 -3.05 -7.35
N LEU A 68 -9.33 -3.80 -7.41
CA LEU A 68 -8.74 -4.22 -8.68
C LEU A 68 -9.68 -5.15 -9.48
N ASP A 69 -10.40 -6.05 -8.82
CA ASP A 69 -11.30 -7.01 -9.47
C ASP A 69 -12.55 -6.33 -10.06
N ARG A 70 -13.08 -5.30 -9.39
CA ARG A 70 -14.36 -4.68 -9.77
C ARG A 70 -14.23 -3.33 -10.46
N ARG A 71 -13.14 -2.61 -10.23
CA ARG A 71 -12.91 -1.22 -10.66
C ARG A 71 -11.50 -1.02 -11.21
N GLY A 72 -10.90 -2.07 -11.79
CA GLY A 72 -9.50 -2.09 -12.20
C GLY A 72 -9.04 -0.88 -13.03
N ASP A 73 -9.86 -0.43 -13.99
CA ASP A 73 -9.57 0.73 -14.85
C ASP A 73 -9.60 2.07 -14.10
N ASP A 74 -10.34 2.14 -13.00
CA ASP A 74 -10.44 3.33 -12.14
C ASP A 74 -9.37 3.34 -11.03
N VAL A 75 -8.62 2.25 -10.85
CA VAL A 75 -7.57 2.16 -9.83
C VAL A 75 -6.26 2.72 -10.40
N HIS A 76 -5.83 3.85 -9.86
CA HIS A 76 -4.53 4.45 -10.15
C HIS A 76 -3.50 4.05 -9.07
N ILE A 77 -2.38 3.48 -9.50
CA ILE A 77 -1.26 3.13 -8.61
C ILE A 77 -0.29 4.30 -8.61
N THR A 78 -0.49 5.23 -7.68
CA THR A 78 0.39 6.39 -7.49
C THR A 78 1.54 6.08 -6.54
N ASP A 79 2.59 6.90 -6.54
CA ASP A 79 3.70 6.79 -5.60
C ASP A 79 3.23 6.74 -4.14
N ASP A 80 2.19 7.50 -3.81
CA ASP A 80 1.59 7.54 -2.48
C ASP A 80 0.89 6.23 -2.09
N VAL A 81 0.28 5.54 -3.05
CA VAL A 81 -0.31 4.21 -2.86
C VAL A 81 0.79 3.17 -2.62
N VAL A 82 1.84 3.19 -3.44
CA VAL A 82 2.97 2.26 -3.31
C VAL A 82 3.70 2.49 -1.99
N LYS A 83 3.91 3.76 -1.60
CA LYS A 83 4.51 4.14 -0.32
C LYS A 83 3.67 3.70 0.87
N ALA A 84 2.34 3.82 0.78
CA ALA A 84 1.43 3.34 1.81
C ALA A 84 1.51 1.82 1.97
N ALA A 85 1.51 1.07 0.86
CA ALA A 85 1.71 -0.39 0.89
C ALA A 85 3.09 -0.76 1.46
N ALA A 86 4.14 -0.05 1.06
CA ALA A 86 5.51 -0.32 1.47
C ALA A 86 5.72 -0.07 2.97
N GLY A 87 5.09 0.97 3.52
CA GLY A 87 5.19 1.32 4.93
C GLY A 87 4.18 0.61 5.85
N ASN A 88 3.33 -0.26 5.31
CA ASN A 88 2.30 -0.97 6.07
C ASN A 88 2.93 -2.16 6.81
N GLU A 89 2.87 -2.12 8.15
CA GLU A 89 3.61 -3.03 9.02
C GLU A 89 3.04 -4.46 9.04
N THR A 90 1.72 -4.60 8.82
CA THR A 90 1.03 -5.87 9.04
C THR A 90 0.67 -6.56 7.72
N SER A 91 0.10 -5.83 6.76
CA SER A 91 -0.36 -6.39 5.48
C SER A 91 0.42 -5.85 4.27
N GLY A 92 1.45 -5.04 4.50
CA GLY A 92 2.20 -4.38 3.43
C GLY A 92 2.84 -5.35 2.44
N LYS A 93 3.32 -6.49 2.91
CA LYS A 93 3.90 -7.53 2.03
C LYS A 93 2.86 -8.07 1.05
N GLU A 94 1.69 -8.44 1.55
CA GLU A 94 0.61 -9.02 0.75
C GLU A 94 0.03 -8.00 -0.23
N VAL A 95 -0.14 -6.76 0.20
CA VAL A 95 -0.61 -5.66 -0.65
C VAL A 95 0.43 -5.36 -1.73
N MET A 96 1.70 -5.21 -1.38
CA MET A 96 2.77 -4.93 -2.34
C MET A 96 2.93 -6.07 -3.35
N ALA A 97 2.86 -7.33 -2.92
CA ALA A 97 2.89 -8.48 -3.81
C ALA A 97 1.71 -8.45 -4.80
N LEU A 98 0.50 -8.16 -4.32
CA LEU A 98 -0.69 -8.04 -5.17
C LEU A 98 -0.55 -6.92 -6.21
N LEU A 99 -0.03 -5.76 -5.82
CA LEU A 99 0.21 -4.64 -6.73
C LEU A 99 1.23 -5.01 -7.80
N LEU A 100 2.36 -5.60 -7.42
CA LEU A 100 3.39 -6.05 -8.37
C LEU A 100 2.86 -7.14 -9.31
N ASP A 101 2.04 -8.08 -8.81
CA ASP A 101 1.51 -9.19 -9.62
C ASP A 101 0.46 -8.73 -10.64
N ARG A 102 -0.35 -7.70 -10.31
CA ARG A 102 -1.49 -7.28 -11.14
C ARG A 102 -1.28 -5.97 -11.89
N ARG A 103 -0.41 -5.11 -11.39
CA ARG A 103 -0.18 -3.74 -11.88
C ARG A 103 1.31 -3.40 -11.90
N GLY A 104 2.18 -4.39 -12.11
CA GLY A 104 3.64 -4.25 -11.98
C GLY A 104 4.23 -3.10 -12.80
N ASP A 105 3.72 -2.86 -14.02
CA ASP A 105 4.17 -1.79 -14.91
C ASP A 105 3.82 -0.38 -14.37
N ASP A 106 2.77 -0.27 -13.57
CA ASP A 106 2.34 0.98 -12.93
C ASP A 106 3.02 1.22 -11.58
N VAL A 107 3.76 0.25 -11.04
CA VAL A 107 4.45 0.37 -9.76
C VAL A 107 5.81 1.03 -9.97
N HIS A 108 5.98 2.24 -9.43
CA HIS A 108 7.25 2.94 -9.38
C HIS A 108 7.90 2.79 -8.00
N ILE A 109 9.14 2.29 -7.97
CA ILE A 109 9.94 2.16 -6.74
C ILE A 109 10.78 3.43 -6.59
N THR A 110 10.24 4.41 -5.87
CA THR A 110 10.95 5.65 -5.56
C THR A 110 11.75 5.52 -4.27
N ASP A 111 12.72 6.42 -4.04
CA ASP A 111 13.50 6.45 -2.80
C ASP A 111 12.60 6.54 -1.55
N ASP A 112 11.47 7.25 -1.67
CA ASP A 112 10.46 7.38 -0.61
C ASP A 112 9.73 6.06 -0.29
N VAL A 113 9.49 5.23 -1.31
CA VAL A 113 8.93 3.88 -1.16
C VAL A 113 9.94 2.97 -0.46
N VAL A 114 11.20 2.99 -0.89
CA VAL A 114 12.28 2.19 -0.28
C VAL A 114 12.51 2.61 1.17
N LYS A 115 12.52 3.92 1.45
CA LYS A 115 12.62 4.48 2.80
C LYS A 115 11.46 4.06 3.70
N ALA A 116 10.22 4.07 3.17
CA ALA A 116 9.05 3.59 3.91
C ALA A 116 9.15 2.10 4.25
N ALA A 117 9.55 1.27 3.29
CA ALA A 117 9.79 -0.16 3.52
C ALA A 117 10.87 -0.39 4.60
N ALA A 118 11.99 0.32 4.52
CA ALA A 118 13.10 0.19 5.47
C ALA A 118 12.71 0.62 6.90
N GLY A 119 12.02 1.76 7.01
CA GLY A 119 11.82 2.45 8.28
C GLY A 119 10.58 2.05 9.07
N ARG A 120 9.57 1.49 8.41
CA ARG A 120 8.27 1.20 9.04
C ARG A 120 7.92 -0.28 8.98
N SER A 121 8.02 -0.88 7.79
CA SER A 121 7.63 -2.28 7.63
C SER A 121 8.68 -3.27 8.17
N GLY A 122 8.27 -4.54 8.23
CA GLY A 122 9.19 -5.65 8.46
C GLY A 122 10.15 -5.88 7.29
N LYS A 123 11.13 -6.75 7.50
CA LYS A 123 12.12 -7.12 6.47
C LYS A 123 11.48 -7.71 5.21
N GLU A 124 10.26 -8.24 5.30
CA GLU A 124 9.59 -8.95 4.22
C GLU A 124 9.26 -8.05 3.02
N VAL A 125 8.85 -6.80 3.25
CA VAL A 125 8.57 -5.86 2.16
C VAL A 125 9.87 -5.47 1.47
N MET A 126 10.91 -5.15 2.24
CA MET A 126 12.23 -4.82 1.67
C MET A 126 12.79 -6.01 0.86
N ALA A 127 12.68 -7.23 1.37
CA ALA A 127 13.09 -8.43 0.66
C ALA A 127 12.31 -8.60 -0.66
N LEU A 128 10.99 -8.41 -0.64
CA LEU A 128 10.14 -8.49 -1.83
C LEU A 128 10.55 -7.46 -2.90
N LEU A 129 10.82 -6.21 -2.49
CA LEU A 129 11.27 -5.16 -3.40
C LEU A 129 12.63 -5.50 -4.02
N LEU A 130 13.59 -5.95 -3.22
CA LEU A 130 14.90 -6.38 -3.73
C LEU A 130 14.80 -7.60 -4.66
N ASP A 131 13.93 -8.56 -4.34
CA ASP A 131 13.77 -9.79 -5.13
C ASP A 131 13.10 -9.54 -6.49
N ARG A 132 12.14 -8.60 -6.56
CA ARG A 132 11.31 -8.38 -7.75
C ARG A 132 11.66 -7.14 -8.55
N ARG A 133 12.25 -6.13 -7.90
CA ARG A 133 12.53 -4.79 -8.45
C ARG A 133 13.93 -4.31 -8.04
N GLY A 134 14.88 -5.23 -7.83
CA GLY A 134 16.22 -4.92 -7.31
C GLY A 134 16.93 -3.81 -8.07
N ASP A 135 16.83 -3.80 -9.40
CA ASP A 135 17.45 -2.79 -10.27
C ASP A 135 16.86 -1.38 -10.09
N ASP A 136 15.62 -1.28 -9.60
CA ASP A 136 14.94 0.00 -9.33
C ASP A 136 15.14 0.47 -7.88
N VAL A 137 15.71 -0.38 -7.01
CA VAL A 137 15.92 -0.05 -5.60
C VAL A 137 17.25 0.70 -5.43
N ASN A 138 17.16 1.95 -5.00
CA ASN A 138 18.31 2.76 -4.59
C ASN A 138 18.46 2.75 -3.07
N ILE A 139 19.64 2.40 -2.56
CA ILE A 139 19.95 2.45 -1.13
C ILE A 139 20.66 3.77 -0.83
N THR A 140 19.89 4.77 -0.41
CA THR A 140 20.41 6.09 -0.04
C THR A 140 20.73 6.18 1.45
N ASP A 141 21.48 7.20 1.87
CA ASP A 141 21.73 7.50 3.30
C ASP A 141 20.43 7.58 4.11
N ASP A 142 19.37 8.12 3.51
CA ASP A 142 18.05 8.23 4.12
C ASP A 142 17.37 6.88 4.35
N VAL A 143 17.58 5.92 3.44
CA VAL A 143 17.11 4.53 3.58
C VAL A 143 17.87 3.83 4.71
N VAL A 144 19.19 4.02 4.78
CA VAL A 144 20.03 3.43 5.83
C VAL A 144 19.66 4.01 7.20
N LYS A 145 19.49 5.33 7.30
CA LYS A 145 19.01 6.01 8.53
C LYS A 145 17.63 5.51 8.93
N ALA A 146 16.71 5.33 7.97
CA ALA A 146 15.39 4.78 8.23
C ALA A 146 15.44 3.35 8.76
N ALA A 147 16.24 2.47 8.14
CA ALA A 147 16.46 1.10 8.62
C ALA A 147 17.04 1.07 10.03
N ALA A 148 18.06 1.88 10.31
CA ALA A 148 18.66 1.99 11.65
C ALA A 148 17.68 2.52 12.71
N GLY A 149 16.74 3.39 12.31
CA GLY A 149 15.70 3.93 13.17
C GLY A 149 14.49 3.01 13.39
N ASN A 150 14.36 1.91 12.63
CA ASN A 150 13.25 0.98 12.73
C ASN A 150 13.36 0.14 14.01
N ARG A 151 12.51 0.43 15.00
CA ARG A 151 12.57 -0.19 16.34
C ARG A 151 12.09 -1.64 16.37
N HIS A 152 11.32 -2.06 15.38
CA HIS A 152 10.69 -3.37 15.35
C HIS A 152 11.49 -4.38 14.51
N SER A 153 12.13 -3.94 13.43
CA SER A 153 12.83 -4.84 12.49
C SER A 153 14.12 -4.23 11.90
N GLY A 154 14.64 -3.15 12.47
CA GLY A 154 15.78 -2.42 11.90
C GLY A 154 17.04 -3.26 11.80
N LYS A 155 17.28 -4.18 12.74
CA LYS A 155 18.41 -5.11 12.67
C LYS A 155 18.29 -6.02 11.44
N GLU A 156 17.14 -6.64 11.26
CA GLU A 156 16.88 -7.58 10.17
C GLU A 156 16.91 -6.87 8.81
N VAL A 157 16.34 -5.67 8.72
CA VAL A 157 16.40 -4.83 7.52
C VAL A 157 17.84 -4.45 7.21
N MET A 158 18.62 -3.99 8.19
CA MET A 158 20.03 -3.65 7.94
C MET A 158 20.87 -4.86 7.52
N THR A 159 20.68 -6.02 8.16
CA THR A 159 21.35 -7.25 7.73
C THR A 159 21.01 -7.58 6.28
N LEU A 160 19.73 -7.51 5.90
CA LEU A 160 19.30 -7.76 4.53
C LEU A 160 19.94 -6.79 3.51
N LEU A 161 20.01 -5.50 3.85
CA LEU A 161 20.62 -4.48 2.99
C LEU A 161 22.12 -4.72 2.79
N LEU A 162 22.85 -5.02 3.87
CA LEU A 162 24.29 -5.32 3.79
C LEU A 162 24.58 -6.61 3.02
N ASP A 163 23.77 -7.65 3.23
CA ASP A 163 23.97 -8.95 2.58
C ASP A 163 23.72 -8.89 1.07
N ARG A 164 22.76 -8.08 0.62
CA ARG A 164 22.32 -8.05 -0.79
C ARG A 164 22.83 -6.87 -1.58
N ARG A 165 23.12 -5.75 -0.93
CA ARG A 165 23.48 -4.46 -1.55
C ARG A 165 24.66 -3.79 -0.85
N GLY A 166 25.51 -4.56 -0.14
CA GLY A 166 26.61 -4.01 0.66
C GLY A 166 27.55 -3.07 -0.10
N ASP A 167 27.78 -3.32 -1.39
CA ASP A 167 28.61 -2.47 -2.26
C ASP A 167 27.94 -1.12 -2.60
N ASP A 168 26.61 -1.05 -2.54
CA ASP A 168 25.81 0.15 -2.81
C ASP A 168 25.49 0.94 -1.52
N VAL A 169 25.77 0.38 -0.35
CA VAL A 169 25.61 1.08 0.93
C VAL A 169 26.79 2.04 1.11
N HIS A 170 26.60 3.28 0.68
CA HIS A 170 27.52 4.36 0.99
C HIS A 170 27.08 5.03 2.29
N ILE A 171 27.87 4.87 3.36
CA ILE A 171 27.70 5.67 4.57
C ILE A 171 28.59 6.89 4.39
N THR A 172 27.98 8.05 4.13
CA THR A 172 28.72 9.31 4.10
C THR A 172 28.74 9.94 5.49
N ASP A 173 29.90 10.48 5.89
CA ASP A 173 30.02 11.22 7.15
C ASP A 173 29.35 12.60 6.98
N ASP A 174 28.22 12.82 7.67
CA ASP A 174 27.57 14.14 7.82
C ASP A 174 28.24 14.99 8.93
#